data_AF-A0A1U7EDS9-F1
#
_entry.id   AF-A0A1U7EDS9-F1
#
_cell.length_a   1.000
_cell.length_b   1.000
_cell.length_c   1.000
_cell.angle_alpha   90.00
_cell.angle_beta   90.00
_cell.angle_gamma   90.00
#
_symmetry.space_group_name_H-M   'P 1'
#
loop_
_entity.id
_entity.type
_entity.pdbx_description
1 polymer ?
#
loop_
_entity_poly.entity_id
_entity_poly.type
_entity_poly.pdbx_seq_one_letter_code
_entity_poly.pdbx_strand_id
1 'polypeptide(L)'
;MVKIIKKCPVCNNEVTNTKNKYCSVSCRNESVKERDRLRKREERKAEREVIRRETSETHKKKLEQQRQEAEKRQEESRIKLKERAEQGDNLALMHLAEPNSLEYWKAYKDYEIEQSQQFKEERIRLVNGISVLEDDFAERVITTIAEEKKIFSTIVT
;
A
#
# COMPACT_ATOMS: atom_id res chain seq x y z
N MET A 1 -55.17 -50.58 -19.73
CA MET A 1 -54.85 -49.90 -18.46
C MET A 1 -53.34 -49.69 -18.38
N VAL A 2 -52.85 -48.45 -18.45
CA VAL A 2 -51.42 -48.14 -18.29
C VAL A 2 -51.07 -48.22 -16.81
N LYS A 3 -50.31 -49.25 -16.39
CA LYS A 3 -49.75 -49.30 -15.04
C LYS A 3 -48.66 -48.24 -14.94
N ILE A 4 -48.91 -47.17 -14.19
CA ILE A 4 -47.89 -46.16 -13.91
C ILE A 4 -46.88 -46.78 -12.93
N ILE A 5 -45.77 -47.29 -13.46
CA ILE A 5 -44.65 -47.80 -12.67
C ILE A 5 -43.82 -46.60 -12.21
N LYS A 6 -43.87 -46.28 -10.92
CA LYS A 6 -43.00 -45.24 -10.32
C LYS A 6 -41.62 -45.82 -10.08
N LYS A 7 -40.56 -45.08 -10.43
CA LYS A 7 -39.17 -45.42 -10.08
C LYS A 7 -38.74 -44.70 -8.81
N CYS A 8 -37.99 -45.38 -7.95
CA CYS A 8 -37.43 -44.77 -6.75
C CYS A 8 -36.28 -43.81 -7.11
N PRO A 9 -36.26 -42.58 -6.58
CA PRO A 9 -35.26 -41.56 -6.95
C PRO A 9 -33.85 -41.81 -6.39
N VAL A 10 -33.64 -42.87 -5.59
CA VAL A 10 -32.34 -43.22 -5.00
C VAL A 10 -31.78 -44.48 -5.67
N CYS A 11 -32.59 -45.52 -5.78
CA CYS A 11 -32.19 -46.83 -6.29
C CYS A 11 -32.60 -47.09 -7.75
N ASN A 12 -33.44 -46.22 -8.35
CA ASN A 12 -34.11 -46.38 -9.65
C ASN A 12 -34.97 -47.65 -9.84
N ASN A 13 -35.10 -48.51 -8.82
CA ASN A 13 -35.98 -49.68 -8.84
C ASN A 13 -37.45 -49.27 -8.86
N GLU A 14 -38.29 -50.17 -9.39
CA GLU A 14 -39.74 -50.02 -9.43
C GLU A 14 -40.34 -50.01 -8.02
N VAL A 15 -41.27 -49.09 -7.78
CA VAL A 15 -42.00 -49.01 -6.51
C VAL A 15 -43.28 -49.82 -6.64
N THR A 16 -43.37 -50.89 -5.84
CA THR A 16 -44.50 -51.84 -5.83
C THR A 16 -45.82 -51.19 -5.38
N ASN A 17 -45.77 -50.10 -4.61
CA ASN A 17 -46.93 -49.33 -4.17
C ASN A 17 -46.92 -47.93 -4.79
N THR A 18 -47.91 -47.63 -5.63
CA THR A 18 -48.03 -46.35 -6.32
C THR A 18 -48.20 -45.14 -5.38
N LYS A 19 -48.58 -45.35 -4.11
CA LYS A 19 -48.62 -44.28 -3.09
C LYS A 19 -47.24 -43.93 -2.53
N ASN A 20 -46.26 -44.85 -2.60
CA ASN A 20 -44.93 -44.65 -2.05
C ASN A 20 -43.99 -44.02 -3.09
N LYS A 21 -43.08 -43.16 -2.60
CA LYS A 21 -42.05 -42.52 -3.44
C LYS A 21 -40.74 -43.32 -3.51
N TYR A 22 -40.49 -44.20 -2.54
CA TYR A 22 -39.22 -44.93 -2.40
C TYR A 22 -39.44 -46.46 -2.42
N CYS A 23 -38.45 -47.19 -2.96
CA CYS A 23 -38.46 -48.65 -3.05
C CYS A 23 -38.31 -49.33 -1.67
N SER A 24 -37.72 -48.63 -0.69
CA SER A 24 -37.52 -49.12 0.69
C SER A 24 -37.41 -47.98 1.70
N VAL A 25 -37.49 -48.31 2.99
CA VAL A 25 -37.20 -47.36 4.10
C VAL A 25 -35.75 -46.88 4.04
N SER A 26 -34.82 -47.75 3.62
CA SER A 26 -33.40 -47.39 3.43
C SER A 26 -33.24 -46.27 2.41
N CYS A 27 -33.86 -46.40 1.23
CA CYS A 27 -33.81 -45.38 0.18
C CYS A 27 -34.52 -44.08 0.60
N ARG A 28 -35.57 -44.16 1.42
CA ARG A 28 -36.18 -42.95 2.01
C ARG A 28 -35.20 -42.25 2.95
N ASN A 29 -34.53 -42.99 3.83
CA ASN A 29 -33.58 -42.45 4.80
C ASN A 29 -32.34 -41.86 4.13
N GLU A 30 -31.84 -42.50 3.07
CA GLU A 30 -30.72 -42.00 2.28
C GLU A 30 -31.05 -40.67 1.58
N SER A 31 -32.23 -40.57 0.97
CA SER A 31 -32.69 -39.30 0.39
C SER A 31 -32.84 -38.18 1.42
N VAL A 32 -33.31 -38.50 2.64
CA VAL A 32 -33.40 -37.53 3.75
C VAL A 32 -32.01 -37.10 4.21
N LYS A 33 -31.07 -38.04 4.37
CA LYS A 33 -29.68 -37.75 4.74
C LYS A 33 -28.98 -36.88 3.72
N GLU A 34 -29.16 -37.15 2.43
CA GLU A 34 -28.54 -36.35 1.36
C GLU A 34 -29.12 -34.93 1.30
N ARG A 35 -30.43 -34.78 1.48
CA ARG A 35 -31.05 -33.46 1.61
C ARG A 35 -30.53 -32.69 2.83
N ASP A 36 -30.36 -33.36 3.98
CA ASP A 36 -29.82 -32.74 5.19
C ASP A 36 -28.36 -32.30 5.00
N ARG A 37 -27.55 -33.11 4.30
CA ARG A 37 -26.16 -32.74 3.92
C ARG A 37 -26.12 -31.51 3.03
N LEU A 38 -26.97 -31.44 2.01
CA LEU A 38 -27.04 -30.29 1.12
C LEU A 38 -27.49 -29.03 1.87
N ARG A 39 -28.53 -29.12 2.69
CA ARG A 39 -29.00 -28.00 3.52
C ARG A 39 -27.89 -27.47 4.43
N LYS A 40 -27.20 -28.35 5.17
CA LYS A 40 -26.07 -27.97 6.03
C LYS A 40 -24.90 -27.37 5.24
N ARG A 41 -24.66 -27.80 4.00
CA ARG A 41 -23.63 -27.22 3.13
C ARG A 41 -24.01 -25.80 2.70
N GLU A 42 -25.27 -25.56 2.36
CA GLU A 42 -25.78 -24.23 2.01
C GLU A 42 -25.76 -23.29 3.21
N GLU A 43 -26.21 -23.74 4.39
CA GLU A 43 -26.14 -22.99 5.65
C GLU A 43 -24.70 -22.54 5.95
N ARG A 44 -23.72 -23.47 5.89
CA ARG A 44 -22.29 -23.14 6.09
C ARG A 44 -21.75 -22.17 5.04
N LYS A 45 -22.23 -22.26 3.80
CA LYS A 45 -21.80 -21.34 2.72
C LYS A 45 -22.34 -19.94 2.98
N ALA A 46 -23.59 -19.82 3.40
CA ALA A 46 -24.21 -18.56 3.77
C ALA A 46 -23.51 -17.93 4.98
N GLU A 47 -23.22 -18.71 6.02
CA GLU A 47 -22.49 -18.25 7.22
C GLU A 47 -21.09 -17.72 6.86
N ARG A 48 -20.32 -18.46 6.05
CA ARG A 48 -19.00 -18.01 5.58
C ARG A 48 -19.07 -16.73 4.76
N GLU A 49 -20.11 -16.55 3.96
CA GLU A 49 -20.30 -15.34 3.16
C GLU A 49 -20.63 -14.13 4.05
N VAL A 50 -21.41 -14.31 5.11
CA VAL A 50 -21.66 -13.26 6.11
C VAL A 50 -20.36 -12.86 6.81
N ILE A 51 -19.60 -13.83 7.34
CA ILE A 51 -18.30 -13.57 7.99
C ILE A 51 -17.34 -12.87 7.02
N ARG A 52 -17.29 -13.30 5.75
CA ARG A 52 -16.45 -12.70 4.72
C ARG A 52 -16.82 -11.24 4.46
N ARG A 53 -18.11 -10.91 4.45
CA ARG A 53 -18.57 -9.52 4.26
C ARG A 53 -18.19 -8.65 5.46
N GLU A 54 -18.45 -9.11 6.67
CA GLU A 54 -18.08 -8.40 7.90
C GLU A 54 -16.56 -8.17 8.01
N THR A 55 -15.76 -9.20 7.75
CA THR A 55 -14.29 -9.10 7.72
C THR A 55 -13.81 -8.17 6.62
N SER A 56 -14.43 -8.18 5.43
CA SER A 56 -14.09 -7.26 4.36
C SER A 56 -14.43 -5.80 4.71
N GLU A 57 -15.55 -5.54 5.36
CA GLU A 57 -15.95 -4.19 5.77
C GLU A 57 -15.06 -3.64 6.87
N THR A 58 -14.73 -4.45 7.88
CA THR A 58 -13.80 -4.05 8.94
C THR A 58 -12.40 -3.78 8.38
N HIS A 59 -11.91 -4.61 7.45
CA HIS A 59 -10.65 -4.37 6.76
C HIS A 59 -10.67 -3.06 5.97
N LYS A 60 -11.74 -2.77 5.22
CA LYS A 60 -11.89 -1.50 4.47
C LYS A 60 -11.82 -0.29 5.40
N LYS A 61 -12.56 -0.31 6.52
CA LYS A 61 -12.54 0.78 7.51
C LYS A 61 -11.14 0.98 8.10
N LYS A 62 -10.44 -0.11 8.43
CA LYS A 62 -9.07 -0.03 8.96
C LYS A 62 -8.09 0.56 7.94
N LEU A 63 -8.17 0.14 6.67
CA LEU A 63 -7.32 0.67 5.61
C LEU A 63 -7.56 2.16 5.39
N GLU A 64 -8.82 2.59 5.41
CA GLU A 64 -9.18 4.00 5.27
C GLU A 64 -8.67 4.85 6.44
N GLN A 65 -8.80 4.35 7.68
CA GLN A 65 -8.21 5.00 8.86
C GLN A 65 -6.69 5.14 8.75
N GLN A 66 -5.99 4.08 8.35
CA GLN A 66 -4.53 4.11 8.15
C GLN A 66 -4.13 5.11 7.06
N ARG A 67 -4.89 5.21 5.98
CA ARG A 67 -4.67 6.19 4.92
C ARG A 67 -4.83 7.61 5.45
N GLN A 68 -5.92 7.90 6.16
CA GLN A 68 -6.16 9.22 6.75
C GLN A 68 -5.07 9.60 7.76
N GLU A 69 -4.61 8.66 8.59
CA GLU A 69 -3.52 8.90 9.54
C GLU A 69 -2.18 9.14 8.85
N ALA A 70 -1.89 8.41 7.77
CA ALA A 70 -0.70 8.66 6.96
C ALA A 70 -0.75 10.05 6.29
N GLU A 71 -1.90 10.45 5.77
CA GLU A 71 -2.12 11.76 5.15
C GLU A 71 -1.94 12.90 6.18
N LYS A 72 -2.50 12.76 7.38
CA LYS A 72 -2.29 13.70 8.48
C LYS A 72 -0.81 13.80 8.89
N ARG A 73 -0.12 12.67 9.04
CA ARG A 73 1.31 12.66 9.38
C ARG A 73 2.17 13.30 8.29
N GLN A 74 1.84 13.08 7.02
CA GLN A 74 2.51 13.75 5.90
C GLN A 74 2.27 15.25 5.94
N GLU A 75 1.04 15.69 6.20
CA GLU A 75 0.72 17.11 6.31
C GLU A 75 1.45 17.77 7.47
N GLU A 76 1.42 17.17 8.66
CA GLU A 76 2.17 17.65 9.82
C GLU A 76 3.67 17.73 9.55
N SER A 77 4.23 16.73 8.87
CA SER A 77 5.65 16.73 8.48
C SER A 77 5.97 17.86 7.50
N ARG A 78 5.07 18.13 6.55
CA ARG A 78 5.21 19.23 5.59
C ARG A 78 5.11 20.60 6.26
N ILE A 79 4.21 20.76 7.22
CA ILE A 79 4.09 22.00 8.02
C ILE A 79 5.37 22.23 8.82
N LYS A 80 5.83 21.23 9.57
CA LYS A 80 7.09 21.33 10.34
C LYS A 80 8.30 21.63 9.47
N LEU A 81 8.35 21.06 8.26
CA LEU A 81 9.42 21.34 7.31
C LEU A 81 9.40 22.82 6.87
N LYS A 82 8.22 23.37 6.60
CA LYS A 82 8.06 24.80 6.28
C LYS A 82 8.45 25.69 7.46
N GLU A 83 7.99 25.38 8.67
CA GLU A 83 8.35 26.13 9.88
C GLU A 83 9.88 26.16 10.10
N ARG A 84 10.56 25.03 9.89
CA ARG A 84 12.03 24.96 9.96
C ARG A 84 12.70 25.81 8.88
N ALA A 85 12.19 25.75 7.65
CA ALA A 85 12.71 26.57 6.56
C ALA A 85 12.52 28.08 6.81
N GLU A 86 11.38 28.47 7.39
CA GLU A 86 11.12 29.85 7.83
C GLU A 86 12.07 30.31 8.94
N GLN A 87 12.57 29.37 9.76
CA GLN A 87 13.59 29.61 10.78
C GLN A 87 15.02 29.64 10.23
N GLY A 88 15.21 29.45 8.92
CA GLY A 88 16.54 29.46 8.29
C GLY A 88 17.27 28.11 8.32
N ASP A 89 16.58 27.00 8.59
CA ASP A 89 17.18 25.68 8.49
C ASP A 89 17.50 25.35 7.02
N ASN A 90 18.80 25.36 6.68
CA ASN A 90 19.28 25.15 5.31
C ASN A 90 18.90 23.78 4.74
N LEU A 91 18.86 22.74 5.59
CA LEU A 91 18.42 21.41 5.15
C LEU A 91 16.92 21.41 4.81
N ALA A 92 16.11 22.13 5.60
CA ALA A 92 14.69 22.30 5.29
C ALA A 92 14.46 23.10 4.00
N LEU A 93 15.23 24.15 3.77
CA LEU A 93 15.21 24.94 2.53
C LEU A 93 15.55 24.09 1.32
N MET A 94 16.60 23.25 1.39
CA MET A 94 16.94 22.30 0.34
C MET A 94 15.81 21.33 0.01
N HIS A 95 15.11 20.82 1.02
CA HIS A 95 13.99 19.88 0.82
C HIS A 95 12.76 20.53 0.18
N LEU A 96 12.57 21.83 0.35
CA LEU A 96 11.45 22.58 -0.24
C LEU A 96 11.78 23.17 -1.62
N ALA A 97 13.06 23.37 -1.93
CA ALA A 97 13.51 23.90 -3.21
C ALA A 97 13.26 22.92 -4.37
N GLU A 98 13.13 23.47 -5.58
CA GLU A 98 13.09 22.64 -6.78
C GLU A 98 14.44 21.91 -6.98
N PRO A 99 14.43 20.66 -7.46
CA PRO A 99 15.66 19.91 -7.67
C PRO A 99 16.65 20.66 -8.58
N ASN A 100 17.88 20.85 -8.10
CA ASN A 100 18.96 21.56 -8.79
C ASN A 100 18.68 23.04 -9.11
N SER A 101 17.75 23.68 -8.40
CA SER A 101 17.49 25.12 -8.55
C SER A 101 18.59 25.96 -7.88
N LEU A 102 18.56 27.28 -8.14
CA LEU A 102 19.49 28.22 -7.52
C LEU A 102 19.32 28.26 -6.01
N GLU A 103 18.08 28.23 -5.56
CA GLU A 103 17.71 28.17 -4.14
C GLU A 103 18.24 26.89 -3.48
N TYR A 104 18.13 25.75 -4.17
CA TYR A 104 18.68 24.49 -3.68
C TYR A 104 20.19 24.57 -3.44
N TRP A 105 20.94 25.06 -4.43
CA TRP A 105 22.40 25.11 -4.33
C TRP A 105 22.92 26.18 -3.36
N LYS A 106 22.18 27.29 -3.19
CA LYS A 106 22.45 28.28 -2.14
C LYS A 106 22.27 27.66 -0.75
N ALA A 107 21.13 27.03 -0.49
CA ALA A 107 20.89 26.34 0.77
C ALA A 107 21.88 25.19 1.01
N TYR A 108 22.29 24.48 -0.05
CA TYR A 108 23.31 23.43 0.03
C TYR A 108 24.67 23.96 0.50
N LYS A 109 25.11 25.10 -0.08
CA LYS A 109 26.35 25.77 0.33
C LYS A 109 26.31 26.12 1.82
N ASP A 110 25.26 26.78 2.25
CA ASP A 110 25.14 27.24 3.64
C ASP A 110 25.07 26.06 4.61
N TYR A 111 24.33 25.00 4.25
CA TYR A 111 24.29 23.75 5.02
C TYR A 111 25.68 23.12 5.19
N GLU A 112 26.46 22.97 4.12
CA GLU A 112 27.79 22.34 4.19
C GLU A 112 28.76 23.20 5.03
N ILE A 113 28.68 24.53 4.94
CA ILE A 113 29.47 25.44 5.78
C ILE A 113 29.08 25.32 7.25
N GLU A 114 27.79 25.24 7.57
CA GLU A 114 27.32 25.04 8.95
C GLU A 114 27.80 23.70 9.51
N GLN A 115 27.72 22.62 8.73
CA GLN A 115 28.20 21.30 9.13
C GLN A 115 29.71 21.30 9.37
N SER A 116 30.51 21.90 8.46
CA SER A 116 31.97 21.94 8.63
C SER A 116 32.36 22.72 9.90
N GLN A 117 31.66 23.82 10.21
CA GLN A 117 31.87 24.59 11.42
C GLN A 117 31.48 23.82 12.69
N GLN A 118 30.31 23.15 12.66
CA GLN A 118 29.79 22.38 13.79
C GLN A 118 30.72 21.23 14.19
N PHE A 119 31.27 20.53 13.19
CA PHE A 119 32.12 19.36 13.41
C PHE A 119 33.63 19.67 13.36
N LYS A 120 34.00 20.95 13.18
CA LYS A 120 35.39 21.40 13.00
C LYS A 120 36.13 20.59 11.94
N GLU A 121 35.43 20.23 10.87
CA GLU A 121 36.01 19.49 9.77
C GLU A 121 36.68 20.46 8.80
N GLU A 122 37.96 20.25 8.51
CA GLU A 122 38.72 21.01 7.51
C GLU A 122 38.40 20.57 6.06
N ARG A 123 37.36 19.77 5.88
CA ARG A 123 36.99 19.18 4.60
C ARG A 123 36.28 20.19 3.71
N ILE A 124 36.78 20.35 2.50
CA ILE A 124 36.16 21.19 1.48
C ILE A 124 35.38 20.29 0.54
N ARG A 125 34.07 20.54 0.44
CA ARG A 125 33.24 19.86 -0.53
C ARG A 125 33.29 20.56 -1.89
N LEU A 126 33.47 19.77 -2.94
CA LEU A 126 33.42 20.17 -4.33
C LEU A 126 32.18 19.56 -5.00
N VAL A 127 31.43 20.36 -5.75
CA VAL A 127 30.35 19.89 -6.63
C VAL A 127 30.71 20.29 -8.06
N ASN A 128 30.80 19.31 -8.95
CA ASN A 128 31.32 19.49 -10.30
C ASN A 128 32.70 20.19 -10.34
N GLY A 129 33.53 19.93 -9.33
CA GLY A 129 34.84 20.57 -9.18
C GLY A 129 34.80 22.02 -8.66
N ILE A 130 33.62 22.54 -8.30
CA ILE A 130 33.42 23.89 -7.76
C ILE A 130 33.30 23.80 -6.24
N SER A 131 34.05 24.60 -5.51
CA SER A 131 34.04 24.59 -4.04
C SER A 131 32.80 25.26 -3.46
N VAL A 132 32.21 24.64 -2.44
CA VAL A 132 31.12 25.25 -1.65
C VAL A 132 31.53 26.58 -1.01
N LEU A 133 32.83 26.85 -0.87
CA LEU A 133 33.32 28.10 -0.31
C LEU A 133 33.39 29.25 -1.35
N GLU A 134 33.20 28.96 -2.63
CA GLU A 134 33.21 29.99 -3.69
C GLU A 134 31.92 30.83 -3.67
N ASP A 135 32.01 32.14 -3.87
CA ASP A 135 30.87 33.06 -3.78
C ASP A 135 29.81 32.79 -4.86
N ASP A 136 30.25 32.46 -6.07
CA ASP A 136 29.43 32.15 -7.25
C ASP A 136 29.11 30.65 -7.39
N PHE A 137 29.34 29.87 -6.32
CA PHE A 137 29.18 28.41 -6.29
C PHE A 137 27.86 27.96 -6.93
N ALA A 138 26.73 28.49 -6.47
CA ALA A 138 25.41 28.03 -6.88
C ALA A 138 25.15 28.28 -8.38
N GLU A 139 25.54 29.44 -8.90
CA GLU A 139 25.39 29.77 -10.32
C GLU A 139 26.29 28.90 -11.21
N ARG A 140 27.53 28.66 -10.78
CA ARG A 140 28.46 27.81 -11.52
C ARG A 140 28.06 26.34 -11.52
N VAL A 141 27.54 25.83 -10.40
CA VAL A 141 27.04 24.45 -10.33
C VAL A 141 25.85 24.27 -11.26
N ILE A 142 24.89 25.20 -11.30
CA ILE A 142 23.76 25.11 -12.23
C ILE A 142 24.23 25.14 -13.67
N THR A 143 25.17 26.02 -13.99
CA THR A 143 25.73 26.15 -15.34
C THR A 143 26.41 24.85 -15.77
N THR A 144 27.29 24.28 -14.94
CA THR A 144 27.96 23.02 -15.23
C THR A 144 26.98 21.85 -15.34
N ILE A 145 25.94 21.78 -14.51
CA ILE A 145 24.88 20.76 -14.65
C ILE A 145 24.13 20.92 -15.97
N ALA A 146 23.83 22.16 -16.37
CA ALA A 146 23.16 22.43 -17.63
C ALA A 146 23.99 21.98 -18.84
N GLU A 147 25.32 22.15 -18.78
CA GLU A 147 26.27 21.77 -19.82
C GLU A 147 26.57 20.25 -19.84
N GLU A 148 26.93 19.68 -18.69
CA GLU A 148 27.42 18.30 -18.59
C GLU A 148 26.31 17.27 -18.36
N LYS A 149 25.11 17.73 -17.96
CA LYS A 149 23.96 16.89 -17.56
C LYS A 149 24.29 15.88 -16.47
N LYS A 150 25.32 16.15 -15.67
CA LYS A 150 25.83 15.29 -14.60
C LYS A 150 26.14 16.11 -13.36
N ILE A 151 26.02 15.44 -12.22
CA ILE A 151 26.40 15.96 -10.91
C ILE A 151 27.39 14.97 -10.33
N PHE A 152 28.56 15.44 -9.94
CA PHE A 152 29.53 14.69 -9.16
C PHE A 152 29.95 15.51 -7.94
N SER A 153 30.04 14.86 -6.79
CA SER A 153 30.50 15.49 -5.55
C SER A 153 31.78 14.81 -5.07
N THR A 154 32.79 15.58 -4.71
CA THR A 154 34.05 15.10 -4.12
C THR A 154 34.33 15.85 -2.84
N ILE A 155 35.05 15.22 -1.91
CA ILE A 155 35.50 15.85 -0.67
C ILE A 155 37.02 15.88 -0.70
N VAL A 156 37.61 17.03 -0.40
CA VAL A 156 39.06 17.22 -0.30
C VAL A 156 39.39 17.59 1.15
N THR A 157 40.48 17.02 1.67
CA THR A 157 41.06 17.28 2.99
C THR A 157 42.37 18.03 2.85
#